data_AF-A0A061N003-F1
#
_entry.id   AF-A0A061N003-F1
#
_cell.length_a   1.000
_cell.length_b   1.000
_cell.length_c   1.000
_cell.angle_alpha   90.00
_cell.angle_beta   90.00
_cell.angle_gamma   90.00
#
_symmetry.space_group_name_H-M   'P 1'
#
loop_
_entity.id
_entity.type
_entity.pdbx_description
1 polymer ?
#
loop_
_entity_poly.entity_id
_entity_poly.type
_entity_poly.pdbx_seq_one_letter_code
_entity_poly.pdbx_strand_id
1 'polypeptide(L)'
;MCVAQTEGAAFIFTGVSYMNEDGVPFDYKHSVPSKVGYHQLLRNNVIACSSVLLKHAFLIEDKMARDDMSEDYALWLTILKKKSDCSVFGQ
;
A
#
# COMPACT_ATOMS: atom_id res chain seq x y z
N MET A 1 2.58 -12.18 7.16
CA MET A 1 3.66 -12.55 6.19
C MET A 1 3.39 -13.80 5.34
N CYS A 2 2.33 -14.58 5.56
CA CYS A 2 2.00 -15.76 4.71
C CYS A 2 1.50 -15.38 3.30
N VAL A 3 0.80 -14.26 3.16
CA VAL A 3 0.18 -13.80 1.89
C VAL A 3 1.19 -13.48 0.79
N ALA A 4 2.35 -12.90 1.14
CA ALA A 4 3.40 -12.57 0.16
C ALA A 4 3.93 -13.81 -0.58
N GLN A 5 3.98 -14.97 0.11
CA GLN A 5 4.52 -16.21 -0.43
C GLN A 5 3.46 -17.05 -1.15
N THR A 6 2.20 -16.97 -0.71
CA THR A 6 1.09 -17.79 -1.25
C THR A 6 0.46 -17.21 -2.50
N GLU A 7 0.33 -15.88 -2.59
CA GLU A 7 -0.34 -15.21 -3.73
C GLU A 7 0.64 -14.75 -4.83
N GLY A 8 1.95 -14.97 -4.63
CA GLY A 8 2.99 -14.37 -5.49
C GLY A 8 3.00 -12.84 -5.48
N ALA A 9 2.25 -12.23 -4.56
CA ALA A 9 1.98 -10.81 -4.51
C ALA A 9 3.29 -10.01 -4.41
N ALA A 10 3.46 -9.14 -5.38
CA ALA A 10 4.60 -8.23 -5.49
C ALA A 10 4.50 -7.01 -4.56
N PHE A 11 3.29 -6.75 -4.08
CA PHE A 11 2.90 -5.59 -3.31
C PHE A 11 1.81 -5.99 -2.32
N ILE A 12 2.08 -5.81 -1.03
CA ILE A 12 1.10 -6.03 0.04
C ILE A 12 1.16 -4.87 1.03
N PHE A 13 0.07 -4.65 1.75
CA PHE A 13 -0.03 -3.65 2.81
C PHE A 13 -0.91 -4.18 3.93
N THR A 14 -0.89 -3.53 5.09
CA THR A 14 -1.78 -3.90 6.20
C THR A 14 -2.56 -2.69 6.69
N GLY A 15 -3.69 -2.94 7.34
CA GLY A 15 -4.37 -1.92 8.12
C GLY A 15 -3.45 -1.40 9.23
N VAL A 16 -3.64 -0.13 9.58
CA VAL A 16 -2.99 0.49 10.74
C VAL A 16 -4.04 0.81 11.79
N SER A 17 -3.70 0.57 13.04
CA SER A 17 -4.45 1.05 14.19
C SER A 17 -3.83 2.34 14.70
N TYR A 18 -4.65 3.32 15.04
CA TYR A 18 -4.18 4.57 15.63
C TYR A 18 -4.21 4.46 17.15
N MET A 19 -3.27 5.13 17.82
CA MET A 19 -3.26 5.29 19.28
C MET A 19 -3.05 6.76 19.62
N ASN A 20 -3.55 7.20 20.77
CA ASN A 20 -3.28 8.54 21.27
C ASN A 20 -1.85 8.63 21.87
N GLU A 21 -1.44 9.83 22.27
CA GLU A 21 -0.10 10.07 22.85
C GLU A 21 0.13 9.31 24.17
N ASP A 22 -0.95 8.96 24.88
CA ASP A 22 -0.93 8.18 26.12
C ASP A 22 -0.86 6.65 25.86
N GLY A 23 -0.78 6.21 24.61
CA GLY A 23 -0.72 4.79 24.23
C GLY A 23 -2.07 4.07 24.27
N VAL A 24 -3.19 4.79 24.41
CA VAL A 24 -4.55 4.26 24.32
C VAL A 24 -4.93 4.09 22.85
N PRO A 25 -5.24 2.86 22.39
CA PRO A 25 -5.67 2.63 21.02
C PRO A 25 -7.03 3.29 20.77
N PHE A 26 -7.20 3.91 19.60
CA PHE A 26 -8.50 4.35 19.14
C PHE A 26 -9.31 3.13 18.70
N ASP A 27 -10.59 3.05 19.12
CA ASP A 27 -11.50 1.95 18.77
C ASP A 27 -11.93 1.98 17.29
N TYR A 28 -11.42 2.97 16.53
CA TYR A 28 -11.59 3.07 15.09
C TYR A 28 -10.68 2.07 14.38
N LYS A 29 -11.19 0.87 14.14
CA LYS A 29 -10.57 -0.08 13.21
C LYS A 29 -10.70 0.47 11.80
N HIS A 30 -9.58 0.93 11.24
CA HIS A 30 -9.49 1.30 9.84
C HIS A 30 -9.59 0.01 9.00
N SER A 31 -10.81 -0.43 8.67
CA SER A 31 -11.04 -1.58 7.81
C SER A 31 -10.45 -1.29 6.43
N VAL A 32 -9.29 -1.86 6.16
CA VAL A 32 -8.69 -1.82 4.83
C VAL A 32 -9.34 -2.88 3.95
N PRO A 33 -9.60 -2.58 2.67
CA PRO A 33 -10.07 -3.57 1.73
C PRO A 33 -9.00 -4.66 1.54
N SER A 34 -9.44 -5.91 1.41
CA SER A 34 -8.54 -7.06 1.20
C SER A 34 -7.77 -7.00 -0.12
N LYS A 35 -8.30 -6.27 -1.11
CA LYS A 35 -7.67 -6.03 -2.40
C LYS A 35 -7.96 -4.62 -2.88
N VAL A 36 -6.93 -3.91 -3.33
CA VAL A 36 -7.00 -2.57 -3.92
C VAL A 36 -6.46 -2.62 -5.34
N GLY A 37 -7.20 -2.01 -6.27
CA GLY A 37 -6.74 -1.78 -7.63
C GLY A 37 -6.45 -0.30 -7.90
N TYR A 38 -5.85 -0.01 -9.07
CA TYR A 38 -5.48 1.34 -9.50
C TYR A 38 -6.61 2.39 -9.32
N HIS A 39 -7.81 2.09 -9.83
CA HIS A 39 -8.96 3.02 -9.77
C HIS A 39 -9.46 3.26 -8.34
N GLN A 40 -9.29 2.29 -7.44
CA GLN A 40 -9.72 2.43 -6.06
C GLN A 40 -8.72 3.27 -5.27
N LEU A 41 -7.42 3.08 -5.53
CA LEU A 41 -6.36 3.91 -4.95
C LEU A 41 -6.41 5.37 -5.46
N LEU A 42 -6.80 5.58 -6.72
CA LEU A 42 -7.05 6.92 -7.27
C LEU A 42 -8.18 7.67 -6.56
N ARG A 43 -9.21 6.95 -6.09
CA ARG A 43 -10.36 7.56 -5.40
C ARG A 43 -10.11 7.79 -3.92
N ASN A 44 -9.42 6.86 -3.26
CA ASN A 44 -9.14 6.97 -1.83
C ASN A 44 -7.80 6.31 -1.52
N ASN A 45 -6.86 7.08 -0.95
CA ASN A 45 -5.58 6.53 -0.51
C ASN A 45 -5.78 5.72 0.78
N VAL A 46 -6.09 4.44 0.62
CA VAL A 46 -6.31 3.47 1.71
C VAL A 46 -5.02 2.79 2.17
N ILE A 47 -3.89 3.05 1.50
CA ILE A 47 -2.61 2.38 1.79
C ILE A 47 -1.79 3.28 2.71
N ALA A 48 -1.55 2.82 3.93
CA ALA A 48 -0.61 3.46 4.83
C ALA A 48 0.83 3.14 4.40
N CYS A 49 1.63 4.17 4.08
CA CYS A 49 3.01 4.01 3.60
C CYS A 49 3.92 3.24 4.59
N SER A 50 3.66 3.36 5.89
CA SER A 50 4.38 2.64 6.95
C SER A 50 4.08 1.14 7.04
N SER A 51 3.10 0.64 6.28
CA SER A 51 2.63 -0.76 6.34
C SER A 51 2.92 -1.56 5.07
N VAL A 52 3.56 -0.95 4.07
CA VAL A 52 3.74 -1.55 2.74
C VAL A 52 4.97 -2.46 2.69
N LEU A 53 4.80 -3.64 2.11
CA LEU A 53 5.91 -4.51 1.71
C LEU A 53 5.85 -4.74 0.20
N LEU A 54 6.96 -4.42 -0.49
CA LEU A 54 7.08 -4.51 -1.93
C LEU A 54 8.36 -5.26 -2.33
N LYS A 55 8.35 -5.96 -3.46
CA LYS A 55 9.57 -6.61 -3.97
C LYS A 55 10.55 -5.58 -4.53
N HIS A 56 11.82 -5.64 -4.12
CA HIS A 56 12.86 -4.70 -4.56
C HIS A 56 12.94 -4.47 -6.09
N ALA A 57 12.64 -5.48 -6.90
CA ALA A 57 12.61 -5.38 -8.37
C ALA A 57 11.71 -4.23 -8.88
N PHE A 58 10.63 -3.90 -8.18
CA PHE A 58 9.73 -2.80 -8.56
C PHE A 58 10.35 -1.42 -8.34
N LEU A 59 11.21 -1.26 -7.33
CA LEU A 59 11.90 0.01 -7.05
C LEU A 59 13.05 0.28 -8.03
N ILE A 60 13.63 -0.77 -8.63
CA ILE A 60 14.69 -0.61 -9.63
C ILE A 60 14.11 -0.03 -10.93
N GLU A 61 12.93 -0.50 -11.34
CA GLU A 61 12.26 -0.06 -12.58
C GLU A 61 11.56 1.29 -12.43
N ASP A 62 10.99 1.56 -11.25
CA ASP A 62 10.22 2.77 -10.95
C ASP A 62 10.88 3.54 -9.80
N LYS A 63 11.75 4.50 -10.16
CA LYS A 63 12.32 5.42 -9.18
C LYS A 63 11.25 6.39 -8.70
N MET A 64 11.22 6.66 -7.39
CA MET A 64 10.37 7.71 -6.82
C MET A 64 10.62 9.04 -7.54
N ALA A 65 9.54 9.64 -8.02
CA ALA A 65 9.58 10.99 -8.55
C ALA A 65 9.84 11.95 -7.38
N ARG A 66 10.93 12.70 -7.44
CA ARG A 66 11.22 13.81 -6.53
C ARG A 66 10.36 14.99 -6.97
N ASP A 67 9.13 15.03 -6.50
CA ASP A 67 8.23 16.16 -6.71
C ASP A 67 7.51 16.45 -5.38
N ASP A 68 6.96 17.65 -5.20
CA ASP A 68 6.36 18.10 -3.93
C ASP A 68 5.08 17.31 -3.51
N MET A 69 4.69 16.30 -4.31
CA MET A 69 3.59 15.38 -4.05
C MET A 69 4.06 14.16 -3.25
N SER A 70 3.17 13.55 -2.46
CA SER A 70 3.47 12.34 -1.67
C SER A 70 4.13 11.25 -2.52
N GLU A 71 5.46 11.15 -2.44
CA GLU A 71 6.32 10.35 -3.34
C GLU A 71 5.88 8.88 -3.38
N ASP A 72 5.49 8.34 -2.22
CA ASP A 72 4.95 6.99 -2.06
C ASP A 72 3.69 6.78 -2.91
N TYR A 73 2.76 7.74 -2.90
CA TYR A 73 1.48 7.62 -3.59
C TYR A 73 1.66 7.60 -5.11
N ALA A 74 2.56 8.45 -5.63
CA ALA A 74 2.91 8.45 -7.05
C ALA A 74 3.55 7.12 -7.49
N LEU A 75 4.40 6.54 -6.64
CA LEU A 75 5.01 5.24 -6.88
C LEU A 75 3.94 4.13 -6.91
N TRP A 76 3.00 4.12 -5.97
CA TRP A 76 1.91 3.13 -5.93
C TRP A 76 1.06 3.17 -7.20
N LEU A 77 0.69 4.37 -7.66
CA LEU A 77 -0.05 4.55 -8.90
C LEU A 77 0.75 4.06 -10.12
N THR A 78 2.05 4.31 -10.16
CA THR A 78 2.91 3.88 -11.28
C THR A 78 3.01 2.36 -11.35
N ILE A 79 3.25 1.70 -10.21
CA ILE A 79 3.32 0.23 -10.11
C ILE A 79 1.98 -0.39 -10.52
N LEU A 80 0.87 0.13 -9.98
CA LEU A 80 -0.49 -0.34 -10.29
C LEU A 80 -0.90 -0.11 -11.75
N LYS A 81 -0.43 0.98 -12.37
CA LYS A 81 -0.72 1.29 -13.78
C LYS A 81 0.08 0.41 -14.74
N LYS A 82 1.36 0.17 -14.46
CA LYS A 82 2.23 -0.68 -15.29
C LYS A 82 1.83 -2.15 -15.22
N LYS A 83 1.43 -2.60 -14.04
CA LYS A 83 1.05 -3.99 -13.81
C LYS A 83 -0.44 -4.01 -13.50
N SER A 84 -1.26 -3.96 -14.56
CA SER A 84 -2.73 -4.02 -14.48
C SER A 84 -3.27 -5.26 -13.75
N ASP A 85 -2.42 -6.29 -13.58
CA ASP A 85 -2.69 -7.54 -12.84
C ASP A 85 -2.13 -7.54 -11.39
N CYS A 86 -1.40 -6.51 -10.99
CA CYS A 86 -0.83 -6.41 -9.64
C CYS A 86 -1.94 -6.02 -8.67
N SER A 87 -2.49 -7.04 -8.05
CA SER A 87 -3.47 -6.89 -6.98
C SER A 87 -2.73 -6.52 -5.70
N VAL A 88 -3.10 -5.41 -5.08
CA VAL A 88 -2.50 -4.96 -3.83
C VAL A 88 -3.33 -5.52 -2.69
N PHE A 89 -2.75 -6.43 -1.91
CA PHE A 89 -3.49 -7.16 -0.87
C PHE A 89 -3.35 -6.49 0.50
N GLY A 90 -4.50 -6.24 1.13
CA GLY A 90 -4.62 -5.70 2.48
C GLY A 90 -4.87 -6.81 3.51
N GLN A 91 -4.17 -6.78 4.64
CA GLN A 91 -4.47 -7.59 5.83
C GLN A 91 -4.84 -6.73 7.03
#